data_AF-A0A819HKB7-F1
#
_entry.id   AF-A0A819HKB7-F1
#
_cell.length_a   1.000
_cell.length_b   1.000
_cell.length_c   1.000
_cell.angle_alpha   90.00
_cell.angle_beta   90.00
_cell.angle_gamma   90.00
#
_symmetry.space_group_name_H-M   'P 1'
#
loop_
_entity.id
_entity.type
_entity.pdbx_description
1 polymer ?
#
loop_
_entity_poly.entity_id
_entity_poly.type
_entity_poly.pdbx_seq_one_letter_code
_entity_poly.pdbx_strand_id
1 'polypeptide(L)'
;MDLGVGLFAISHGLVSSEVRNKQINIKELFFENLILCLLGLIRLILIKYFSYIEHISEYGIHWNFFLTLCFMKLIGYYLLKIIKNLYLLIFLILLFHEFILLKYFQFDNYLIQSSNNIRKNFIDANREGIFSLSGYICLYLIGILIGKFIIYNEYKKKFIYM
;
A
#
# COMPACT_ATOMS: atom_id res chain seq x y z
N MET A 1 6.30 2.67 13.65
CA MET A 1 4.86 2.47 13.35
C MET A 1 4.65 1.32 12.35
N ASP A 2 5.71 0.60 11.96
CA ASP A 2 5.83 0.08 10.60
C ASP A 2 5.38 -1.38 10.45
N LEU A 3 5.54 -2.19 11.50
CA LEU A 3 5.03 -3.57 11.53
C LEU A 3 3.50 -3.62 11.45
N GLY A 4 2.80 -2.77 12.22
CA GLY A 4 1.33 -2.75 12.24
C GLY A 4 0.76 -2.39 10.87
N VAL A 5 1.35 -1.39 10.22
CA VAL A 5 0.95 -0.92 8.88
C VAL A 5 1.21 -1.99 7.82
N GLY A 6 2.37 -2.67 7.88
CA GLY A 6 2.67 -3.78 6.99
C GLY A 6 1.70 -4.96 7.18
N LEU A 7 1.35 -5.29 8.42
CA LEU A 7 0.34 -6.31 8.72
C LEU A 7 -1.05 -5.93 8.20
N PHE A 8 -1.44 -4.65 8.29
CA PHE A 8 -2.68 -4.18 7.68
C PHE A 8 -2.67 -4.37 6.16
N ALA A 9 -1.57 -4.04 5.48
CA ALA A 9 -1.44 -4.26 4.03
C ALA A 9 -1.59 -5.74 3.64
N ILE A 10 -0.89 -6.64 4.36
CA ILE A 10 -0.99 -8.09 4.15
C ILE A 10 -2.41 -8.58 4.43
N SER A 11 -3.02 -8.17 5.54
CA SER A 11 -4.38 -8.57 5.92
C SER A 11 -5.42 -8.12 4.88
N HIS A 12 -5.26 -6.92 4.33
CA HIS A 12 -6.11 -6.40 3.28
C HIS A 12 -6.00 -7.25 2.02
N GLY A 13 -4.77 -7.65 1.65
CA GLY A 13 -4.53 -8.58 0.54
C GLY A 13 -5.12 -9.97 0.79
N LEU A 14 -4.96 -10.51 1.99
CA LEU A 14 -5.48 -11.82 2.41
C LEU A 14 -7.00 -11.93 2.25
N VAL A 15 -7.75 -10.90 2.66
CA VAL A 15 -9.23 -10.91 2.60
C VAL A 15 -9.81 -10.38 1.29
N SER A 16 -8.94 -9.98 0.36
CA SER A 16 -9.33 -9.43 -0.94
C SER A 16 -10.20 -10.39 -1.75
N SER A 17 -11.03 -9.81 -2.60
CA SER A 17 -11.89 -10.50 -3.57
C SER A 17 -11.09 -11.29 -4.61
N GLU A 18 -9.89 -10.83 -4.93
CA GLU A 18 -8.94 -11.41 -5.88
C GLU A 18 -8.43 -12.78 -5.43
N VAL A 19 -8.36 -13.01 -4.11
CA VAL A 19 -8.07 -14.32 -3.51
C VAL A 19 -9.19 -15.32 -3.82
N ARG A 20 -10.44 -14.86 -3.84
CA ARG A 20 -11.63 -15.69 -4.09
C ARG A 20 -11.99 -15.81 -5.58
N ASN A 21 -11.17 -15.27 -6.48
CA ASN A 21 -11.47 -15.13 -7.92
C ASN A 21 -12.84 -14.50 -8.21
N LYS A 22 -13.36 -13.67 -7.29
CA LYS A 22 -14.61 -12.93 -7.51
C LYS A 22 -14.31 -11.73 -8.40
N GLN A 23 -15.10 -11.55 -9.45
CA GLN A 23 -15.04 -10.32 -10.24
C GLN A 23 -15.58 -9.18 -9.38
N ILE A 24 -14.74 -8.19 -9.13
CA ILE A 24 -15.11 -7.00 -8.37
C ILE A 24 -15.81 -6.04 -9.31
N ASN A 25 -16.96 -5.53 -8.89
CA ASN A 25 -17.60 -4.44 -9.60
C ASN A 25 -16.81 -3.15 -9.35
N ILE A 26 -16.49 -2.38 -10.39
CA ILE A 26 -15.75 -1.12 -10.28
C ILE A 26 -16.41 -0.16 -9.28
N LYS A 27 -17.74 -0.22 -9.15
CA LYS A 27 -18.49 0.55 -8.15
C LYS A 27 -18.12 0.17 -6.71
N GLU A 28 -18.01 -1.12 -6.42
CA GLU A 28 -17.64 -1.61 -5.08
C GLU A 28 -16.21 -1.19 -4.73
N LEU A 29 -15.28 -1.39 -5.67
CA LEU A 29 -13.90 -0.91 -5.55
C LEU A 29 -13.85 0.60 -5.28
N PHE A 30 -14.67 1.39 -6.00
CA PHE A 30 -14.73 2.83 -5.83
C PHE A 30 -15.26 3.23 -4.44
N PHE A 31 -16.36 2.62 -3.98
CA PHE A 31 -16.94 2.92 -2.67
C PHE A 31 -15.97 2.59 -1.52
N GLU A 32 -15.32 1.42 -1.56
CA GLU A 32 -14.36 1.03 -0.53
C GLU A 32 -13.16 2.01 -0.46
N ASN A 33 -12.63 2.40 -1.62
CA ASN A 33 -11.53 3.36 -1.68
C ASN A 33 -11.97 4.79 -1.33
N LEU A 34 -13.22 5.15 -1.63
CA LEU A 34 -13.78 6.45 -1.27
C LEU A 34 -13.88 6.60 0.25
N ILE A 35 -14.29 5.56 0.97
CA ILE A 35 -14.32 5.56 2.45
C ILE A 35 -12.91 5.78 3.02
N LEU A 36 -11.91 5.05 2.52
CA LEU A 36 -10.51 5.21 2.96
C LEU A 36 -9.97 6.61 2.63
N CYS A 37 -10.29 7.13 1.45
CA CYS A 37 -9.90 8.47 1.04
C CYS A 37 -10.52 9.54 1.96
N LEU A 38 -11.82 9.43 2.27
CA LEU A 38 -12.51 10.34 3.18
C LEU A 38 -11.92 10.29 4.60
N LEU A 39 -11.63 9.10 5.13
CA LEU A 39 -10.96 8.97 6.42
C LEU A 39 -9.58 9.64 6.42
N GLY A 40 -8.84 9.51 5.32
CA GLY A 40 -7.56 10.21 5.12
C GLY A 40 -7.72 11.73 5.13
N LEU A 41 -8.72 12.26 4.44
CA LEU A 41 -9.00 13.71 4.39
C LEU A 41 -9.48 14.25 5.75
N ILE A 42 -10.37 13.53 6.42
CA ILE A 42 -10.86 13.89 7.76
C ILE A 42 -9.68 13.96 8.73
N ARG A 43 -8.80 12.95 8.74
CA ARG A 43 -7.59 12.95 9.57
C ARG A 43 -6.75 14.21 9.33
N LEU A 44 -6.50 14.57 8.07
CA LEU A 44 -5.72 15.76 7.72
C LEU A 44 -6.35 17.05 8.25
N ILE A 45 -7.67 17.19 8.08
CA ILE A 45 -8.41 18.37 8.55
C ILE A 45 -8.34 18.46 10.07
N LEU A 46 -8.58 17.35 10.79
CA LEU A 46 -8.58 17.33 12.25
C LEU A 46 -7.19 17.64 12.81
N ILE A 47 -6.12 17.05 12.27
CA ILE A 47 -4.75 17.32 12.74
C ILE A 47 -4.41 18.80 12.55
N LYS A 48 -4.76 19.37 11.39
CA LYS A 48 -4.54 20.79 11.10
C LYS A 48 -5.39 21.71 11.99
N TYR A 49 -6.62 21.30 12.29
CA TYR A 49 -7.53 22.06 13.14
C TYR A 49 -7.07 22.07 14.61
N PHE A 50 -6.67 20.92 15.14
CA PHE A 50 -6.19 20.78 16.51
C PHE A 50 -4.71 21.15 16.71
N SER A 51 -4.00 21.54 15.63
CA SER A 51 -2.57 21.88 15.66
C SER A 51 -1.71 20.79 16.31
N TYR A 52 -2.08 19.52 16.12
CA TYR A 52 -1.38 18.40 16.73
C TYR A 52 -0.03 18.19 16.02
N ILE A 53 1.04 17.95 16.79
CA ILE A 53 2.37 17.69 16.25
C ILE A 53 2.38 16.29 15.63
N GLU A 54 2.30 16.23 14.30
CA GLU A 54 2.45 14.98 13.55
C GLU A 54 3.93 14.73 13.25
N HIS A 55 4.35 13.46 13.31
CA HIS A 55 5.68 13.07 12.85
C HIS A 55 5.70 13.10 11.32
N ILE A 56 6.06 14.27 10.78
CA ILE A 56 6.16 14.54 9.34
C ILE A 56 7.14 13.57 8.64
N SER A 57 7.99 12.90 9.40
CA SER A 57 8.96 11.88 8.96
C SER A 57 8.37 10.49 8.69
N GLU A 58 7.08 10.24 9.01
CA GLU A 58 6.45 8.94 8.77
C GLU A 58 5.83 8.83 7.37
N TYR A 59 5.11 9.86 6.93
CA TYR A 59 4.41 9.85 5.64
C TYR A 59 4.59 11.16 4.86
N GLY A 60 4.85 12.28 5.54
CA GLY A 60 4.90 13.61 4.97
C GLY A 60 3.88 14.57 5.60
N ILE A 61 3.67 15.72 4.95
CA ILE A 61 2.82 16.81 5.48
C ILE A 61 1.32 16.54 5.21
N HIS A 62 1.00 15.96 4.05
CA HIS A 62 -0.38 15.77 3.58
C HIS A 62 -0.74 14.31 3.38
N TRP A 63 0.21 13.39 3.51
CA TRP A 63 0.01 11.98 3.29
C TRP A 63 -0.17 11.26 4.61
N ASN A 64 -0.99 10.21 4.64
CA ASN A 64 -1.20 9.41 5.83
C ASN A 64 -1.48 7.95 5.48
N PHE A 65 -1.60 7.13 6.53
CA PHE A 65 -1.88 5.70 6.45
C PHE A 65 -3.17 5.33 5.69
N PHE A 66 -4.24 6.11 5.80
CA PHE A 66 -5.48 5.77 5.08
C PHE A 66 -5.34 6.01 3.58
N LEU A 67 -4.62 7.08 3.21
CA LEU A 67 -4.28 7.35 1.81
C LEU A 67 -3.33 6.27 1.26
N THR A 68 -2.32 5.82 2.02
CA THR A 68 -1.47 4.71 1.56
C THR A 68 -2.28 3.45 1.27
N LEU A 69 -3.20 3.05 2.16
CA LEU A 69 -4.06 1.87 1.94
C LEU A 69 -4.99 2.04 0.72
N CYS A 70 -5.56 3.23 0.54
CA CYS A 70 -6.43 3.54 -0.60
C CYS A 70 -5.68 3.38 -1.93
N PHE A 71 -4.53 4.04 -2.08
CA PHE A 71 -3.74 3.97 -3.30
C PHE A 71 -3.13 2.58 -3.51
N MET A 72 -2.68 1.92 -2.45
CA MET A 72 -2.18 0.54 -2.50
C MET A 72 -3.21 -0.41 -3.13
N LYS A 73 -4.46 -0.39 -2.66
CA LYS A 73 -5.53 -1.25 -3.20
C LYS A 73 -5.85 -0.92 -4.66
N LEU A 74 -6.04 0.37 -4.97
CA LEU A 74 -6.33 0.82 -6.34
C LEU A 74 -5.25 0.37 -7.32
N ILE A 75 -3.99 0.68 -7.02
CA ILE A 75 -2.86 0.35 -7.88
C ILE A 75 -2.70 -1.17 -7.98
N GLY A 76 -2.78 -1.89 -6.86
CA GLY A 76 -2.72 -3.35 -6.84
C GLY A 76 -3.77 -4.01 -7.73
N TYR A 77 -5.02 -3.55 -7.67
CA TYR A 77 -6.11 -4.03 -8.53
C TYR A 77 -5.80 -3.83 -10.02
N TYR A 78 -5.38 -2.63 -10.42
CA TYR A 78 -5.06 -2.34 -11.83
C TYR A 78 -3.85 -3.14 -12.32
N LEU A 79 -2.81 -3.29 -11.49
CA LEU A 79 -1.63 -4.07 -11.82
C LEU A 79 -1.97 -5.55 -12.05
N LEU A 80 -2.85 -6.14 -11.23
CA LEU A 80 -3.32 -7.52 -11.41
C LEU A 80 -4.13 -7.71 -12.70
N LYS A 81 -4.82 -6.66 -13.16
CA LYS A 81 -5.54 -6.69 -14.44
C LYS A 81 -4.59 -6.69 -15.63
N ILE A 82 -3.45 -6.02 -15.53
CA ILE A 82 -2.42 -5.95 -16.57
C ILE A 82 -1.57 -7.23 -16.56
N ILE A 83 -1.01 -7.60 -15.41
CA ILE A 83 -0.13 -8.76 -15.23
C ILE A 83 -0.87 -9.79 -14.39
N LYS A 84 -1.41 -10.82 -15.05
CA LYS A 84 -2.15 -11.91 -14.37
C LYS A 84 -1.23 -12.83 -13.57
N ASN A 85 0.04 -12.94 -13.95
CA ASN A 85 1.01 -13.76 -13.22
C ASN A 85 1.47 -13.03 -11.95
N LEU A 86 0.90 -13.44 -10.82
CA LEU A 86 1.11 -12.82 -9.51
C LEU A 86 2.58 -12.87 -9.05
N TYR A 87 3.29 -13.98 -9.30
CA TYR A 87 4.71 -14.12 -8.94
C TYR A 87 5.59 -13.15 -9.72
N LEU A 88 5.37 -13.07 -11.04
CA LEU A 88 6.08 -12.13 -11.90
C LEU A 88 5.80 -10.68 -11.48
N LEU A 89 4.55 -10.35 -11.18
CA LEU A 89 4.17 -9.02 -10.74
C LEU A 89 4.87 -8.61 -9.44
N ILE A 90 4.88 -9.49 -8.45
CA ILE A 90 5.56 -9.25 -7.17
C ILE A 90 7.06 -9.05 -7.37
N PHE A 91 7.69 -9.90 -8.19
CA PHE A 91 9.10 -9.77 -8.50
C PHE A 91 9.43 -8.43 -9.17
N LEU A 92 8.63 -8.01 -10.15
CA LEU A 92 8.81 -6.72 -10.83
C LEU A 92 8.64 -5.52 -9.88
N ILE A 93 7.66 -5.57 -8.97
CA ILE A 93 7.42 -4.50 -7.99
C ILE A 93 8.54 -4.45 -6.95
N LEU A 94 9.04 -5.60 -6.50
CA LEU A 94 10.20 -5.68 -5.61
C LEU A 94 11.44 -5.09 -6.27
N LEU A 95 11.74 -5.47 -7.52
CA LEU A 95 12.84 -4.89 -8.27
C LEU A 95 12.68 -3.38 -8.45
N PHE A 96 11.47 -2.92 -8.74
CA PHE A 96 11.18 -1.49 -8.88
C PHE A 96 11.37 -0.74 -7.55
N HIS A 97 10.89 -1.31 -6.45
CA HIS A 97 11.05 -0.74 -5.11
C HIS A 97 12.52 -0.65 -4.72
N GLU A 98 13.27 -1.75 -4.87
CA GLU A 98 14.70 -1.80 -4.60
C GLU A 98 15.47 -0.84 -5.50
N PHE A 99 15.12 -0.77 -6.80
CA PHE A 99 15.72 0.20 -7.72
C PHE A 99 15.45 1.65 -7.30
N ILE A 100 14.25 1.97 -6.80
CA ILE A 100 13.98 3.29 -6.24
C ILE A 100 14.88 3.52 -5.04
N LEU A 101 14.93 2.60 -4.07
CA LEU A 101 15.76 2.74 -2.88
C LEU A 101 17.25 2.91 -3.25
N LEU A 102 17.76 2.14 -4.22
CA LEU A 102 19.15 2.13 -4.68
C LEU A 102 19.52 3.32 -5.59
N LYS A 103 18.67 3.69 -6.55
CA LYS A 103 18.92 4.87 -7.41
C LYS A 103 18.85 6.14 -6.58
N TYR A 104 17.97 6.14 -5.60
CA TYR A 104 17.86 7.23 -4.66
C TYR A 104 18.71 7.02 -3.40
N PHE A 105 19.65 6.06 -3.31
CA PHE A 105 20.46 5.71 -2.12
C PHE A 105 21.34 6.84 -1.55
N GLN A 106 21.32 8.02 -2.18
CA GLN A 106 21.45 9.29 -1.44
C GLN A 106 20.21 9.61 -0.59
N PHE A 107 19.39 8.62 -0.19
CA PHE A 107 18.08 8.82 0.41
C PHE A 107 18.23 9.08 1.89
N ASP A 108 19.22 8.47 2.54
CA ASP A 108 19.61 8.88 3.88
C ASP A 108 20.03 10.35 3.85
N ASN A 109 20.87 10.79 2.90
CA ASN A 109 21.20 12.21 2.78
C ASN A 109 20.02 13.07 2.28
N TYR A 110 19.13 12.62 1.42
CA TYR A 110 17.98 13.43 0.97
C TYR A 110 16.88 13.52 2.03
N LEU A 111 16.65 12.45 2.79
CA LEU A 111 15.74 12.42 3.94
C LEU A 111 16.30 13.24 5.11
N ILE A 112 17.58 13.06 5.44
CA ILE A 112 18.27 13.74 6.56
C ILE A 112 18.61 15.20 6.20
N GLN A 113 19.15 15.49 5.01
CA GLN A 113 19.57 16.83 4.60
C GLN A 113 18.40 17.71 4.13
N SER A 114 17.25 17.14 3.75
CA SER A 114 16.04 17.95 3.57
C SER A 114 15.26 18.26 4.85
N SER A 115 15.68 17.79 6.02
CA SER A 115 15.24 18.45 7.26
C SER A 115 15.63 19.94 7.26
N ASN A 116 16.72 20.29 6.56
CA ASN A 116 17.22 21.66 6.38
C ASN A 116 16.80 22.33 5.06
N ASN A 117 16.28 21.58 4.07
CA ASN A 117 15.78 22.15 2.82
C ASN A 117 14.26 22.33 2.87
N ILE A 118 13.80 23.54 2.57
CA ILE A 118 12.40 23.90 2.38
C ILE A 118 11.76 22.89 1.41
N ARG A 119 10.77 22.10 1.87
CA ARG A 119 9.97 21.19 1.02
C ARG A 119 9.32 22.02 -0.10
N LYS A 120 9.88 22.00 -1.30
CA LYS A 120 9.48 22.94 -2.38
C LYS A 120 8.23 22.49 -3.14
N ASN A 121 8.04 21.18 -3.28
CA ASN A 121 7.01 20.57 -4.13
C ASN A 121 6.14 19.57 -3.33
N PHE A 122 4.91 19.32 -3.79
CA PHE A 122 3.98 18.38 -3.13
C PHE A 122 4.53 16.96 -2.99
N ILE A 123 5.26 16.47 -4.00
CA ILE A 123 5.90 15.15 -3.97
C ILE A 123 7.00 15.12 -2.91
N ASP A 124 7.82 16.17 -2.84
CA ASP A 124 8.89 16.28 -1.83
C ASP A 124 8.31 16.40 -0.40
N ALA A 125 7.17 17.08 -0.27
CA ALA A 125 6.44 17.19 0.98
C ALA A 125 5.81 15.87 1.46
N ASN A 126 5.63 14.88 0.59
CA ASN A 126 4.96 13.60 0.88
C ASN A 126 5.78 12.37 0.44
N ARG A 127 7.07 12.58 0.21
CA ARG A 127 7.95 11.59 -0.42
C ARG A 127 7.98 10.26 0.33
N GLU A 128 8.04 10.29 1.66
CA GLU A 128 8.12 9.09 2.50
C GLU A 128 6.87 8.21 2.28
N GLY A 129 5.69 8.82 2.30
CA GLY A 129 4.43 8.14 2.01
C GLY A 129 4.33 7.65 0.57
N ILE A 130 4.76 8.44 -0.42
CA ILE A 130 4.66 8.08 -1.84
C ILE A 130 5.64 6.96 -2.20
N PHE A 131 6.89 7.03 -1.77
CA PHE A 131 7.89 6.02 -2.11
C PHE A 131 7.62 4.69 -1.39
N SER A 132 7.11 4.74 -0.15
CA SER A 132 6.70 3.54 0.59
C SER A 132 5.49 2.82 -0.03
N LEU A 133 4.66 3.48 -0.85
CA LEU A 133 3.52 2.84 -1.54
C LEU A 133 3.94 1.58 -2.31
N SER A 134 5.07 1.63 -3.01
CA SER A 134 5.56 0.49 -3.80
C SER A 134 5.83 -0.74 -2.94
N GLY A 135 6.43 -0.56 -1.76
CA GLY A 135 6.60 -1.61 -0.76
C GLY A 135 5.27 -2.13 -0.21
N TYR A 136 4.32 -1.24 0.09
CA TYR A 136 2.97 -1.65 0.54
C TYR A 136 2.20 -2.43 -0.51
N ILE A 137 2.31 -2.07 -1.79
CA ILE A 137 1.70 -2.84 -2.88
C ILE A 137 2.30 -4.25 -2.93
N CYS A 138 3.61 -4.39 -2.74
CA CYS A 138 4.24 -5.71 -2.64
C CYS A 138 3.65 -6.54 -1.49
N LEU A 139 3.54 -5.97 -0.29
CA LEU A 139 2.94 -6.63 0.87
C LEU A 139 1.48 -7.03 0.65
N TYR A 140 0.69 -6.15 0.01
CA TYR A 140 -0.67 -6.46 -0.40
C TYR A 140 -0.74 -7.68 -1.34
N LEU A 141 0.10 -7.71 -2.38
CA LEU A 141 0.14 -8.81 -3.34
C LEU A 141 0.63 -10.12 -2.71
N ILE A 142 1.58 -10.06 -1.77
CA ILE A 142 2.00 -11.19 -0.95
C ILE A 142 0.81 -11.70 -0.10
N GLY A 143 0.03 -10.80 0.48
CA GLY A 143 -1.23 -11.15 1.16
C GLY A 143 -2.19 -11.92 0.25
N ILE A 144 -2.32 -11.50 -1.01
CA ILE A 144 -3.13 -12.22 -2.01
C ILE A 144 -2.55 -13.62 -2.28
N LEU A 145 -1.23 -13.75 -2.44
CA LEU A 145 -0.58 -15.05 -2.64
C LEU A 145 -0.89 -16.01 -1.48
N ILE A 146 -0.69 -15.54 -0.24
CA ILE A 146 -0.93 -16.33 0.96
C ILE A 146 -2.41 -16.74 1.03
N GLY A 147 -3.32 -15.80 0.74
CA GLY A 147 -4.76 -16.07 0.74
C GLY A 147 -5.14 -17.16 -0.27
N LYS A 148 -4.59 -17.10 -1.49
CA LYS A 148 -4.80 -18.14 -2.52
C LYS A 148 -4.26 -19.49 -2.08
N PHE A 149 -3.09 -19.52 -1.45
CA PHE A 149 -2.48 -20.75 -0.95
C PHE A 149 -3.32 -21.40 0.16
N ILE A 150 -3.82 -20.61 1.11
CA ILE A 150 -4.69 -21.09 2.20
C ILE A 150 -5.97 -21.70 1.61
N ILE A 151 -6.68 -20.97 0.76
CA ILE A 151 -7.94 -21.44 0.16
C ILE A 151 -7.72 -22.72 -0.68
N TYR A 152 -6.65 -22.76 -1.48
CA TYR A 152 -6.31 -23.95 -2.27
C TYR A 152 -6.11 -25.19 -1.39
N ASN A 153 -5.40 -25.05 -0.27
CA ASN A 153 -5.19 -26.15 0.67
C ASN A 153 -6.48 -26.62 1.36
N GLU A 154 -7.40 -25.71 1.67
CA GLU A 154 -8.71 -26.10 2.22
C GLU A 154 -9.54 -26.93 1.23
N TYR A 155 -9.54 -26.56 -0.05
CA TYR A 155 -10.20 -27.36 -1.08
C TYR A 155 -9.56 -28.74 -1.22
N LYS A 156 -8.22 -28.83 -1.25
CA LYS A 156 -7.51 -30.10 -1.34
C LYS A 156 -7.81 -31.03 -0.16
N LYS A 157 -7.91 -30.49 1.07
CA LYS A 157 -8.30 -31.28 2.24
C LYS A 157 -9.71 -31.84 2.09
N LYS A 158 -10.69 -31.05 1.66
CA LYS A 158 -12.07 -31.53 1.46
C LYS A 158 -12.17 -32.72 0.48
N PHE A 159 -11.35 -32.73 -0.57
CA PHE A 159 -11.32 -33.84 -1.54
C PHE A 159 -10.64 -35.12 -1.05
N ILE A 160 -9.77 -35.05 -0.02
CA ILE A 160 -9.06 -36.23 0.51
C ILE A 160 -9.93 -36.99 1.53
N TYR A 161 -10.91 -36.33 2.15
CA TYR A 161 -11.82 -36.92 3.15
C TYR A 161 -13.19 -37.30 2.57
N MET A 162 -13.33 -37.34 1.25
CA MET A 162 -14.53 -37.71 0.51
C MET A 162 -14.25 -38.95 -0.33
#